data_AF-A0A936KVJ3-F1
#
_entry.id   AF-A0A936KVJ3-F1
#
_cell.length_a   1.000
_cell.length_b   1.000
_cell.length_c   1.000
_cell.angle_alpha   90.00
_cell.angle_beta   90.00
_cell.angle_gamma   90.00
#
_symmetry.space_group_name_H-M   'P 1'
#
loop_
_entity.id
_entity.type
_entity.pdbx_description
1 polymer ?
#
loop_
_entity_poly.entity_id
_entity_poly.type
_entity_poly.pdbx_seq_one_letter_code
_entity_poly.pdbx_strand_id
1 'polypeptide(L)'
;METIKHYSDEFKKSVVQEVLDGLLSKEEARQRYGIKGNSAVLNWIRKFDQSKDRNMKSKEDAQSDRKTLELEAENRRLREELAMEQLRVRALNVMIDLAETDLNVSIRKKSGTKQSKN
;
A
#
# COMPACT_ATOMS: atom_id res chain seq x y z
N MET A 1 14.01 49.68 16.45
CA MET A 1 13.08 48.53 16.41
C MET A 1 13.13 47.96 15.01
N GLU A 2 13.66 46.76 14.82
CA GLU A 2 13.68 46.14 13.49
C GLU A 2 12.28 45.61 13.16
N THR A 3 11.69 46.13 12.08
CA THR A 3 10.39 45.66 11.60
C THR A 3 10.55 44.28 10.95
N ILE A 4 9.85 43.29 11.49
CA ILE A 4 9.78 41.96 10.90
C ILE A 4 9.01 42.08 9.58
N LYS A 5 9.70 41.95 8.45
CA LYS A 5 9.06 41.90 7.14
C LYS A 5 8.33 40.57 6.99
N HIS A 6 7.01 40.61 6.97
CA HIS A 6 6.18 39.45 6.66
C HIS A 6 6.00 39.33 5.14
N TYR A 7 6.36 38.17 4.60
CA TYR A 7 6.11 37.83 3.20
C TYR A 7 4.86 36.94 3.11
N SER A 8 3.97 37.18 2.15
CA SER A 8 2.81 36.31 1.90
C SER A 8 3.28 34.96 1.35
N ASP A 9 2.45 33.92 1.50
CA ASP A 9 2.79 32.59 1.04
C ASP A 9 2.77 32.47 -0.50
N GLU A 10 1.96 33.27 -1.19
CA GLU A 10 1.95 33.39 -2.65
C GLU A 10 3.29 33.92 -3.17
N PHE A 11 3.80 34.98 -2.54
CA PHE A 11 5.09 35.56 -2.89
C PHE A 11 6.23 34.57 -2.69
N LYS A 12 6.25 33.87 -1.54
CA LYS A 12 7.28 32.85 -1.27
C LYS A 12 7.25 31.74 -2.31
N LYS A 13 6.07 31.29 -2.72
CA LYS A 13 5.91 30.26 -3.76
C LYS A 13 6.45 30.72 -5.12
N SER A 14 6.15 31.95 -5.54
CA SER A 14 6.67 32.51 -6.80
C SER A 14 8.20 32.52 -6.81
N VAL A 15 8.82 33.04 -5.74
CA VAL A 15 10.27 33.11 -5.62
C VAL A 15 10.91 31.72 -5.60
N VAL A 16 10.29 30.76 -4.92
CA VAL A 16 10.76 29.37 -4.90
C VAL A 16 10.67 28.75 -6.29
N GLN A 17 9.58 28.98 -7.03
CA GLN A 17 9.38 28.44 -8.36
C GLN A 17 10.44 28.98 -9.35
N GLU A 18 10.71 30.29 -9.34
CA GLU A 18 11.77 30.88 -10.19
C GLU A 18 13.16 30.29 -9.90
N VAL A 19 13.44 29.94 -8.64
CA VAL A 19 14.71 29.30 -8.25
C VAL A 19 14.75 27.83 -8.66
N LEU A 20 13.63 27.11 -8.57
CA LEU A 20 13.54 25.70 -9.00
C LEU A 20 13.57 25.55 -10.52
N ASP A 21 12.99 26.51 -11.25
CA ASP A 21 13.02 26.58 -12.72
C ASP A 21 14.40 27.00 -13.25
N GLY A 22 15.35 27.34 -12.37
CA GLY A 22 16.73 27.70 -12.72
C GLY A 22 16.88 29.10 -13.30
N LEU A 23 15.84 29.94 -13.22
CA LEU A 23 15.88 31.33 -13.71
C LEU A 23 16.75 32.23 -12.83
N LEU A 24 16.85 31.90 -11.54
CA LEU A 24 17.64 32.64 -10.55
C LEU A 24 18.32 31.70 -9.56
N SER A 25 19.55 32.02 -9.18
CA SER A 25 20.17 31.44 -7.99
C SER A 25 19.48 31.96 -6.72
N LYS A 26 19.49 31.16 -5.65
CA LYS A 26 19.00 31.53 -4.31
C LYS A 26 19.50 32.91 -3.83
N GLU A 27 20.74 33.24 -4.18
CA GLU A 27 21.40 34.49 -3.80
C GLU A 27 20.94 35.66 -4.68
N GLU A 28 20.74 35.40 -5.98
CA GLU A 28 20.23 36.38 -6.93
C GLU A 28 18.77 36.72 -6.65
N ALA A 29 17.94 35.71 -6.35
CA ALA A 29 16.57 35.90 -5.91
C ALA A 29 16.50 36.74 -4.63
N ARG A 30 17.38 36.48 -3.67
CA ARG A 30 17.48 37.27 -2.44
C ARG A 30 17.78 38.74 -2.72
N GLN A 31 18.76 39.01 -3.58
CA GLN A 31 19.16 40.37 -3.94
C GLN A 31 18.07 41.08 -4.75
N ARG A 32 17.52 40.41 -5.78
CA ARG A 32 16.47 40.95 -6.66
C ARG A 32 15.21 41.34 -5.89
N TYR A 33 14.81 40.53 -4.91
CA TYR A 33 13.60 40.76 -4.12
C TYR A 33 13.86 41.49 -2.78
N GLY A 34 15.10 41.91 -2.49
CA GLY A 34 15.45 42.65 -1.27
C GLY A 34 15.19 41.87 0.03
N ILE A 35 15.37 40.55 -0.01
CA ILE A 35 15.10 39.66 1.11
C ILE A 35 16.27 39.73 2.09
N LYS A 36 16.03 40.27 3.29
CA LYS A 36 17.07 40.48 4.30
C LYS A 36 17.68 39.18 4.89
N GLY A 37 16.94 38.07 4.86
CA GLY A 37 17.36 36.82 5.49
C GLY A 37 18.19 35.95 4.55
N ASN A 38 19.46 35.68 4.92
CA ASN A 38 20.38 34.85 4.12
C ASN A 38 19.84 33.43 3.85
N SER A 39 19.12 32.85 4.82
CA SER A 39 18.54 31.52 4.72
C SER A 39 17.05 31.52 4.38
N ALA A 40 16.44 32.68 4.12
CA ALA A 40 14.99 32.79 3.94
C ALA A 40 14.52 32.01 2.70
N VAL A 41 15.17 32.23 1.55
CA VAL A 41 14.85 31.53 0.30
C VAL A 41 15.09 30.02 0.45
N LEU A 42 16.19 29.61 1.10
CA LEU A 42 16.47 28.20 1.38
C LEU A 42 15.39 27.55 2.26
N ASN A 43 14.91 28.26 3.27
CA ASN A 43 13.85 27.78 4.16
C ASN A 43 12.51 27.71 3.43
N TRP A 44 12.23 28.63 2.51
CA TRP A 44 11.03 28.57 1.67
C TRP A 44 11.09 27.40 0.70
N ILE A 45 12.25 27.18 0.05
CA ILE A 45 12.46 25.99 -0.79
C ILE A 45 12.18 24.76 0.05
N ARG A 46 12.80 24.59 1.22
CA ARG A 46 12.54 23.42 2.09
C ARG A 46 11.08 23.27 2.51
N LYS A 47 10.34 24.38 2.68
CA LYS A 47 8.92 24.38 3.06
C LYS A 47 7.99 24.03 1.89
N PHE A 48 8.34 24.47 0.68
CA PHE A 48 7.50 24.34 -0.52
C PHE A 48 8.02 23.32 -1.53
N ASP A 49 9.14 22.64 -1.24
CA ASP A 49 9.72 21.58 -2.03
C ASP A 49 8.83 20.33 -1.99
N GLN A 50 7.77 20.38 -2.80
CA GLN A 50 6.87 19.25 -3.06
C GLN A 50 7.59 18.10 -3.77
N SER A 51 8.83 18.28 -4.26
CA SER A 51 9.54 17.23 -4.98
C SER A 51 9.97 16.08 -4.06
N LYS A 52 10.29 16.36 -2.79
CA LYS A 52 10.57 15.32 -1.79
C LYS A 52 9.34 14.44 -1.51
N ASP A 53 8.16 15.05 -1.41
CA ASP A 53 6.91 14.32 -1.25
C ASP A 53 6.57 13.49 -2.49
N ARG A 54 6.85 13.99 -3.69
CA ARG A 54 6.64 13.23 -4.95
C ARG A 54 7.59 12.05 -5.09
N ASN A 55 8.86 12.20 -4.68
CA ASN A 55 9.85 11.13 -4.75
C ASN A 55 9.69 10.04 -3.67
N MET A 56 9.05 10.38 -2.54
CA MET A 56 8.64 9.38 -1.54
C MET A 56 7.40 8.61 -2.01
N LYS A 57 6.37 9.31 -2.50
CA LYS A 57 5.16 8.68 -3.04
C LYS A 57 5.46 7.70 -4.18
N SER A 58 6.32 8.07 -5.14
CA SER A 58 6.66 7.18 -6.25
C SER A 58 7.39 5.89 -5.85
N LYS A 59 8.12 5.89 -4.72
CA LYS A 59 8.77 4.68 -4.18
C LYS A 59 7.79 3.81 -3.41
N GLU A 60 6.88 4.41 -2.66
CA GLU A 60 5.81 3.71 -1.94
C GLU A 60 4.83 3.05 -2.91
N ASP A 61 4.46 3.73 -3.98
CA ASP A 61 3.57 3.21 -5.03
C ASP A 61 4.21 1.99 -5.73
N ALA A 62 5.48 2.07 -6.13
CA ALA A 62 6.19 0.96 -6.76
C ALA A 62 6.36 -0.27 -5.83
N GLN A 63 6.55 -0.04 -4.53
CA GLN A 63 6.64 -1.12 -3.54
C GLN A 63 5.27 -1.73 -3.24
N SER A 64 4.22 -0.91 -3.24
CA SER A 64 2.82 -1.35 -3.09
C SER A 64 2.40 -2.25 -4.25
N ASP A 65 2.69 -1.85 -5.50
CA ASP A 65 2.33 -2.61 -6.69
C ASP A 65 3.01 -4.00 -6.70
N ARG A 66 4.29 -4.05 -6.36
CA ARG A 66 5.04 -5.32 -6.26
C ARG A 66 4.43 -6.26 -5.21
N LYS A 67 4.12 -5.73 -4.03
CA LYS A 67 3.49 -6.51 -2.96
C LYS A 67 2.12 -7.02 -3.37
N THR A 68 1.36 -6.22 -4.12
CA THR A 68 0.01 -6.58 -4.59
C THR A 68 0.08 -7.74 -5.58
N LEU A 69 1.01 -7.68 -6.54
CA LEU A 69 1.25 -8.76 -7.50
C LEU A 69 1.67 -10.08 -6.82
N GLU A 70 2.58 -10.01 -5.84
CA GLU A 70 3.02 -11.18 -5.08
C GLU A 70 1.86 -11.81 -4.29
N LEU A 71 1.00 -10.99 -3.66
CA LEU A 71 -0.18 -11.46 -2.93
C LEU A 71 -1.25 -12.09 -3.85
N GLU A 72 -1.43 -11.54 -5.06
CA GLU A 72 -2.36 -12.09 -6.05
C GLU A 72 -1.90 -13.45 -6.58
N ALA A 73 -0.60 -13.61 -6.82
CA ALA A 73 -0.01 -14.88 -7.23
C ALA A 73 -0.21 -15.96 -6.17
N GLU A 74 0.05 -15.64 -4.89
CA GLU A 74 -0.16 -16.58 -3.80
C GLU A 74 -1.65 -16.92 -3.61
N ASN A 75 -2.54 -15.93 -3.73
CA ASN A 75 -4.00 -16.18 -3.68
C ASN A 75 -4.46 -17.15 -4.77
N ARG A 76 -3.92 -17.01 -5.99
CA ARG A 76 -4.24 -17.91 -7.10
C ARG A 76 -3.79 -19.34 -6.77
N ARG A 77 -2.54 -19.50 -6.32
CA ARG A 77 -1.98 -20.80 -5.93
C ARG A 77 -2.81 -21.48 -4.83
N LEU A 78 -3.13 -20.74 -3.77
CA LEU A 78 -3.92 -21.25 -2.65
C LEU A 78 -5.33 -21.65 -3.09
N ARG A 79 -5.96 -20.91 -4.01
CA ARG A 79 -7.28 -21.26 -4.56
C ARG A 79 -7.25 -22.54 -5.39
N GLU A 80 -6.21 -22.73 -6.20
CA GLU A 80 -6.02 -23.95 -6.99
C GLU A 80 -5.81 -25.17 -6.09
N GLU A 81 -4.96 -25.04 -5.07
CA GLU A 81 -4.70 -26.09 -4.08
C GLU A 81 -5.98 -26.45 -3.31
N LEU A 82 -6.74 -25.44 -2.86
CA LEU A 82 -8.03 -25.64 -2.21
C LEU A 82 -9.03 -26.35 -3.12
N ALA A 83 -9.11 -25.99 -4.39
CA ALA A 83 -10.02 -26.61 -5.34
C ALA A 83 -9.68 -28.10 -5.56
N MET A 84 -8.39 -28.42 -5.64
CA MET A 84 -7.92 -29.80 -5.77
C MET A 84 -8.24 -30.63 -4.52
N GLU A 85 -8.01 -30.07 -3.32
CA GLU A 85 -8.29 -30.78 -2.08
C GLU A 85 -9.79 -31.00 -1.87
N GLN A 86 -10.62 -30.00 -2.22
CA GLN A 86 -12.08 -30.18 -2.21
C GLN A 86 -12.53 -31.26 -3.19
N LEU A 87 -11.91 -31.35 -4.38
CA LEU A 87 -12.20 -32.41 -5.33
C LEU A 87 -11.81 -33.78 -4.78
N ARG A 88 -10.63 -33.89 -4.16
CA ARG A 88 -10.15 -35.11 -3.48
C ARG A 88 -11.13 -35.55 -2.39
N VAL A 89 -11.55 -34.64 -1.52
CA VAL A 89 -12.52 -34.93 -0.46
C VAL A 89 -13.85 -35.40 -1.05
N ARG A 90 -14.35 -34.75 -2.11
CA ARG A 90 -15.58 -35.21 -2.79
C ARG A 90 -15.42 -36.61 -3.37
N ALA A 91 -14.31 -36.89 -4.05
CA ALA A 91 -14.05 -38.20 -4.62
C ALA A 91 -13.96 -39.30 -3.54
N LEU A 92 -13.31 -39.01 -2.41
CA LEU A 92 -13.23 -39.92 -1.27
C LEU A 92 -14.62 -40.21 -0.67
N ASN A 93 -15.47 -39.20 -0.52
CA ASN A 93 -16.84 -39.40 -0.04
C ASN A 93 -17.65 -40.29 -0.98
N VAL A 94 -17.58 -40.05 -2.30
CA VAL A 94 -18.25 -40.87 -3.31
C VAL A 94 -17.74 -42.32 -3.28
N MET A 95 -16.43 -42.52 -3.12
CA MET A 95 -15.85 -43.86 -2.97
C MET A 95 -16.39 -44.58 -1.73
N ILE A 96 -16.54 -43.87 -0.61
CA ILE A 96 -17.14 -44.42 0.61
C ILE A 96 -18.60 -44.81 0.35
N ASP A 97 -19.39 -43.94 -0.28
CA ASP A 97 -20.81 -44.23 -0.59
C ASP A 97 -20.95 -45.49 -1.46
N LEU A 98 -20.10 -45.64 -2.47
CA LEU A 98 -20.09 -46.82 -3.34
C LEU A 98 -19.71 -48.08 -2.56
N ALA A 99 -18.66 -48.01 -1.73
CA ALA A 99 -18.23 -49.14 -0.91
C ALA A 99 -19.30 -49.57 0.12
N GLU A 100 -20.00 -48.62 0.74
CA GLU A 100 -21.11 -48.93 1.65
C GLU A 100 -22.26 -49.64 0.91
N THR A 101 -22.53 -49.22 -0.33
CA THR A 101 -23.58 -49.80 -1.17
C THR A 101 -23.21 -51.20 -1.65
N ASP A 102 -22.01 -51.38 -2.20
CA ASP A 102 -21.57 -52.64 -2.83
C ASP A 102 -21.31 -53.75 -1.80
N LEU A 103 -20.76 -53.38 -0.64
CA LEU A 103 -20.40 -54.34 0.42
C LEU A 103 -21.49 -54.46 1.50
N ASN A 104 -22.53 -53.63 1.46
CA ASN A 104 -23.61 -53.56 2.45
C ASN A 104 -23.10 -53.43 3.90
N VAL A 105 -21.97 -52.72 4.08
CA VAL A 105 -21.36 -52.42 5.39
C VAL A 105 -21.46 -50.93 5.68
N SER A 106 -21.60 -50.57 6.96
CA SER A 106 -21.61 -49.15 7.39
C SER A 106 -20.18 -48.74 7.74
N ILE A 107 -19.55 -47.90 6.91
CA ILE A 107 -18.18 -47.40 7.11
C ILE A 107 -18.23 -46.09 7.90
N ARG A 108 -19.16 -45.18 7.59
CA ARG A 108 -19.37 -43.94 8.34
C ARG A 108 -20.12 -44.20 9.65
N LYS A 109 -19.67 -43.53 10.72
CA LYS A 109 -20.35 -43.52 12.01
C LYS A 109 -21.67 -42.76 11.89
N LYS A 110 -22.79 -43.39 12.24
CA LYS A 110 -24.09 -42.70 12.30
C LYS A 110 -24.12 -41.70 13.45
N SER A 111 -24.54 -40.47 13.16
CA SER A 111 -24.78 -39.43 14.17
C SER A 111 -26.04 -39.76 14.97
N GLY A 112 -25.91 -40.58 16.02
CA GLY A 112 -27.03 -40.84 16.92
C GLY A 112 -26.90 -42.14 17.69
N THR A 113 -26.21 -42.08 18.83
CA THR A 113 -26.60 -42.93 19.96
C THR A 113 -27.22 -41.98 20.98
N LYS A 114 -28.52 -42.14 21.27
CA LYS A 114 -29.17 -41.39 22.37
C LYS A 114 -28.36 -41.64 23.64
N GLN A 115 -27.85 -40.57 24.28
CA GLN A 115 -27.29 -40.69 25.63
C GLN A 115 -28.37 -41.27 26.55
N SER A 116 -28.07 -42.37 27.24
CA SER A 116 -28.94 -42.88 28.29
C SER A 116 -29.00 -41.84 29.40
N LYS A 117 -30.22 -41.45 29.80
CA LYS A 117 -30.40 -40.60 30.97
C LYS A 117 -30.08 -41.42 32.22
N ASN A 118 -29.14 -40.94 33.03
CA ASN A 118 -29.01 -41.32 34.44
C ASN A 118 -30.06 -40.59 35.27
#